data_AF-A0AAV0M4V4-F1
#
_entry.id   AF-A0AAV0M4V4-F1
#
_cell.length_a   1.000
_cell.length_b   1.000
_cell.length_c   1.000
_cell.angle_alpha   90.00
_cell.angle_beta   90.00
_cell.angle_gamma   90.00
#
_symmetry.space_group_name_H-M   'P 1'
#
loop_
_entity.id
_entity.type
_entity.pdbx_description
1 polymer ?
#
loop_
_entity_poly.entity_id
_entity_poly.type
_entity_poly.pdbx_seq_one_letter_code
_entity_poly.pdbx_strand_id
1 'polypeptide(L)'
;MRKICMMELLSDRRVLSYRSVREDELSCNIQKKMTTDDHRVNLGEILFWASNRVIAMSAFGAIRENTESFMAVVNSISDVLGGMTVSDLYPSVKFLPTLTGFRSKLNRLHRAADVLLDEIIKEHLARRAVAGKEQAAVYIVDVLLDLQENCTDLESPLTNDNIKAVATELILGGSANSSITIEWTMSELMRNPRVMQKAQEEVRQVFRGKGRIEELKYTNAVIKEALRMHPDGPLLGPRESQVDVVVDGYLVPARTKVIVNAWAIGRDPQFWDDAETFHPERFLDCSVDYRGTDFQFVPFGAGRRMCPGLAFGMATVKLGLTNLLYHFDWKLPDGMKPEELDMTETFGLTLRRKNPLCLIPVAYNPVA
;
A
#
# COMPACT_ATOMS: atom_id res chain seq x y z
N MET A 1 -10.23 -9.38 15.81
CA MET A 1 -9.80 -8.45 14.73
C MET A 1 -9.17 -9.10 13.51
N ARG A 2 -7.99 -9.77 13.58
CA ARG A 2 -7.32 -10.29 12.37
C ARG A 2 -8.19 -11.21 11.50
N LYS A 3 -8.94 -12.13 12.13
CA LYS A 3 -9.91 -13.00 11.44
C LYS A 3 -10.94 -12.19 10.64
N ILE A 4 -11.53 -11.17 11.27
CA ILE A 4 -12.49 -10.25 10.62
C ILE A 4 -11.83 -9.56 9.42
N CYS A 5 -10.63 -8.99 9.58
CA CYS A 5 -9.94 -8.34 8.47
C CYS A 5 -9.72 -9.29 7.29
N MET A 6 -9.22 -10.50 7.53
CA MET A 6 -8.89 -11.46 6.46
C MET A 6 -10.12 -12.11 5.82
N MET A 7 -11.17 -12.41 6.60
CA MET A 7 -12.33 -13.15 6.10
C MET A 7 -13.44 -12.23 5.59
N GLU A 8 -13.69 -11.13 6.30
CA GLU A 8 -14.87 -10.29 6.08
C GLU A 8 -14.55 -8.99 5.32
N LEU A 9 -13.34 -8.46 5.45
CA LEU A 9 -12.98 -7.15 4.85
C LEU A 9 -12.08 -7.29 3.61
N LEU A 10 -11.08 -8.16 3.69
CA LEU A 10 -9.96 -8.27 2.72
C LEU A 10 -9.84 -9.68 2.13
N SER A 11 -10.90 -10.48 2.21
CA SER A 11 -10.97 -11.76 1.50
C SER A 11 -11.00 -11.52 -0.02
N ASP A 12 -10.58 -12.52 -0.80
CA ASP A 12 -10.56 -12.41 -2.27
C ASP A 12 -11.92 -11.99 -2.84
N ARG A 13 -13.02 -12.52 -2.29
CA ARG A 13 -14.39 -12.15 -2.68
C ARG A 13 -14.66 -10.66 -2.43
N ARG A 14 -14.22 -10.12 -1.30
CA ARG A 14 -14.43 -8.70 -0.95
C ARG A 14 -13.53 -7.78 -1.74
N VAL A 15 -12.26 -8.15 -1.88
CA VAL A 15 -11.33 -7.46 -2.77
C VAL A 15 -11.95 -7.36 -4.16
N LEU A 16 -12.48 -8.44 -4.73
CA LEU A 16 -13.15 -8.43 -6.04
C LEU A 16 -14.39 -7.53 -6.09
N SER A 17 -15.17 -7.41 -5.01
CA SER A 17 -16.32 -6.49 -4.97
C SER A 17 -15.96 -5.01 -5.13
N TYR A 18 -14.73 -4.61 -4.76
CA TYR A 18 -14.21 -3.25 -4.95
C TYR A 18 -13.56 -3.02 -6.32
N ARG A 19 -13.73 -3.94 -7.28
CA ARG A 19 -13.11 -3.85 -8.59
C ARG A 19 -13.54 -2.60 -9.37
N SER A 20 -14.84 -2.31 -9.41
CA SER A 20 -15.35 -1.13 -10.13
C SER A 20 -14.78 0.17 -9.55
N VAL A 21 -14.75 0.29 -8.22
CA VAL A 21 -14.12 1.42 -7.53
C VAL A 21 -12.66 1.58 -7.93
N ARG A 22 -11.91 0.48 -8.01
CA ARG A 22 -10.51 0.52 -8.47
C ARG A 22 -10.39 0.92 -9.94
N GLU A 23 -11.25 0.42 -10.81
CA GLU A 23 -11.24 0.77 -12.25
C GLU A 23 -11.60 2.24 -12.46
N ASP A 24 -12.60 2.77 -11.76
CA ASP A 24 -13.00 4.18 -11.88
C ASP A 24 -11.88 5.13 -11.42
N GLU A 25 -11.24 4.81 -10.29
CA GLU A 25 -10.21 5.68 -9.69
C GLU A 25 -8.83 5.52 -10.36
N LEU A 26 -8.44 4.32 -10.80
CA LEU A 26 -7.12 4.06 -11.40
C LEU A 26 -7.11 4.11 -12.93
N SER A 27 -8.24 3.92 -13.61
CA SER A 27 -8.29 4.00 -15.08
C SER A 27 -8.75 5.39 -15.50
N CYS A 28 -9.99 5.76 -15.17
CA CYS A 28 -10.61 6.98 -15.67
C CYS A 28 -9.96 8.24 -15.12
N ASN A 29 -9.71 8.28 -13.81
CA ASN A 29 -9.24 9.50 -13.15
C ASN A 29 -7.75 9.75 -13.35
N ILE A 30 -6.93 8.70 -13.41
CA ILE A 30 -5.51 8.81 -13.75
C ILE A 30 -5.36 9.31 -15.19
N GLN A 31 -6.11 8.74 -16.15
CA GLN A 31 -6.08 9.23 -17.53
C GLN A 31 -6.44 10.70 -17.61
N LYS A 32 -7.55 11.13 -16.98
CA LYS A 32 -7.97 12.54 -16.97
C LYS A 32 -6.90 13.49 -16.44
N LYS A 33 -6.20 13.10 -15.35
CA LYS A 33 -5.12 13.91 -14.77
C LYS A 33 -3.84 13.90 -15.60
N MET A 34 -3.64 12.92 -16.46
CA MET A 34 -2.46 12.79 -17.33
C MET A 34 -2.66 13.39 -18.72
N THR A 35 -3.91 13.56 -19.17
CA THR A 35 -4.24 14.14 -20.49
C THR A 35 -4.39 15.66 -20.48
N THR A 36 -4.23 16.32 -19.33
CA THR A 36 -4.25 17.79 -19.23
C THR A 36 -2.90 18.37 -19.67
N ASP A 37 -2.73 18.48 -20.99
CA ASP A 37 -1.60 19.06 -21.73
C ASP A 37 -0.22 18.40 -21.53
N ASP A 38 0.71 18.67 -22.45
CA ASP A 38 2.07 18.10 -22.63
C ASP A 38 3.05 18.48 -21.50
N HIS A 39 2.58 18.42 -20.26
CA HIS A 39 3.25 18.89 -19.07
C HIS A 39 3.81 17.73 -18.25
N ARG A 40 4.97 18.00 -17.66
CA ARG A 40 5.61 17.18 -16.64
C ARG A 40 4.63 16.89 -15.49
N VAL A 41 4.34 15.61 -15.24
CA VAL A 41 3.47 15.17 -14.14
C VAL A 41 4.28 14.59 -12.99
N ASN A 42 3.86 14.87 -11.76
CA ASN A 42 4.37 14.19 -10.56
C ASN A 42 3.62 12.86 -10.39
N LEU A 43 4.23 11.75 -10.80
CA LEU A 43 3.56 10.46 -10.82
C LEU A 43 3.23 9.97 -9.40
N GLY A 44 4.16 10.11 -8.46
CA GLY A 44 3.94 9.71 -7.07
C GLY A 44 2.74 10.40 -6.43
N GLU A 45 2.55 11.69 -6.68
CA GLU A 45 1.40 12.46 -6.17
C GLU A 45 0.07 12.00 -6.77
N ILE A 46 0.02 11.78 -8.09
CA ILE A 46 -1.19 11.28 -8.76
C ILE A 46 -1.55 9.88 -8.26
N LEU A 47 -0.56 9.00 -8.11
CA LEU A 47 -0.75 7.64 -7.62
C LEU A 47 -1.18 7.61 -6.15
N PHE A 48 -0.59 8.47 -5.32
CA PHE A 48 -0.98 8.60 -3.92
C PHE A 48 -2.42 9.12 -3.79
N TRP A 49 -2.78 10.11 -4.59
CA TRP A 49 -4.14 10.61 -4.67
C TRP A 49 -5.12 9.50 -5.09
N ALA A 50 -4.84 8.77 -6.17
CA ALA A 50 -5.73 7.71 -6.65
C ALA A 50 -5.84 6.53 -5.66
N SER A 51 -4.73 6.13 -5.03
CA SER A 51 -4.71 5.04 -4.04
C SER A 51 -5.52 5.40 -2.78
N ASN A 52 -5.40 6.65 -2.30
CA ASN A 52 -6.24 7.15 -1.22
C ASN A 52 -7.73 7.08 -1.57
N ARG A 53 -8.09 7.48 -2.79
CA ARG A 53 -9.48 7.45 -3.24
C ARG A 53 -10.04 6.03 -3.32
N VAL A 54 -9.27 5.08 -3.85
CA VAL A 54 -9.63 3.66 -3.85
C VAL A 54 -10.00 3.17 -2.45
N ILE A 55 -9.16 3.47 -1.45
CA ILE A 55 -9.41 3.01 -0.08
C ILE A 55 -10.57 3.76 0.54
N ALA A 56 -10.63 5.08 0.41
CA ALA A 56 -11.72 5.88 0.95
C ALA A 56 -13.08 5.46 0.38
N MET A 57 -13.18 5.24 -0.93
CA MET A 57 -14.40 4.74 -1.57
C MET A 57 -14.72 3.30 -1.17
N SER A 58 -13.72 2.44 -1.00
CA SER A 58 -13.96 1.06 -0.52
C SER A 58 -14.39 1.04 0.96
N ALA A 59 -13.86 1.95 1.78
CA ALA A 59 -14.08 1.97 3.21
C ALA A 59 -15.36 2.71 3.62
N PHE A 60 -15.61 3.87 3.00
CA PHE A 60 -16.66 4.81 3.37
C PHE A 60 -17.71 4.99 2.26
N GLY A 61 -17.41 4.61 1.03
CA GLY A 61 -18.35 4.69 -0.09
C GLY A 61 -18.56 6.07 -0.71
N ALA A 62 -18.09 7.12 -0.04
CA ALA A 62 -18.10 8.48 -0.56
C ALA A 62 -16.90 9.25 -0.03
N ILE A 63 -16.38 10.14 -0.87
CA ILE A 63 -15.36 11.12 -0.48
C ILE A 63 -16.08 12.45 -0.29
N ARG A 64 -16.22 12.82 0.98
CA ARG A 64 -16.84 14.05 1.47
C ARG A 64 -15.79 14.84 2.26
N GLU A 65 -16.13 16.06 2.66
CA GLU A 65 -15.23 16.94 3.43
C GLU A 65 -14.70 16.29 4.71
N ASN A 66 -15.54 15.54 5.44
CA ASN A 66 -15.13 14.80 6.63
C ASN A 66 -14.17 13.65 6.31
N THR A 67 -14.40 12.88 5.24
CA THR A 67 -13.49 11.83 4.76
C THR A 67 -12.15 12.41 4.33
N GLU A 68 -12.15 13.52 3.60
CA GLU A 68 -10.91 14.21 3.17
C GLU A 68 -10.12 14.74 4.35
N SER A 69 -10.81 15.39 5.30
CA SER A 69 -10.22 15.86 6.55
C SER A 69 -9.65 14.69 7.36
N PHE A 70 -10.35 13.56 7.41
CA PHE A 70 -9.91 12.37 8.12
C PHE A 70 -8.62 11.81 7.49
N MET A 71 -8.58 11.66 6.17
CA MET A 71 -7.38 11.23 5.46
C MET A 71 -6.19 12.17 5.70
N ALA A 72 -6.41 13.49 5.70
CA ALA A 72 -5.37 14.47 5.99
C ALA A 72 -4.82 14.32 7.43
N VAL A 73 -5.69 14.04 8.41
CA VAL A 73 -5.29 13.76 9.79
C VAL A 73 -4.48 12.46 9.86
N VAL A 74 -4.90 11.39 9.18
CA VAL A 74 -4.17 10.11 9.16
C VAL A 74 -2.79 10.25 8.51
N ASN A 75 -2.68 11.03 7.43
CA ASN A 75 -1.39 11.34 6.82
C ASN A 75 -0.48 12.11 7.79
N SER A 76 -1.03 13.05 8.54
CA SER A 76 -0.30 13.76 9.60
C SER A 76 0.14 12.84 10.75
N ILE A 77 -0.64 11.79 11.06
CA ILE A 77 -0.25 10.74 12.01
C ILE A 77 0.95 9.95 11.46
N SER A 78 0.90 9.58 10.17
CA SER A 78 1.99 8.87 9.49
C SER A 78 3.33 9.63 9.57
N ASP A 79 3.30 10.95 9.33
CA ASP A 79 4.50 11.80 9.42
C ASP A 79 5.08 11.87 10.83
N VAL A 80 4.23 11.81 11.86
CA VAL A 80 4.66 11.79 13.26
C VAL A 80 5.24 10.42 13.63
N LEU A 81 4.64 9.33 13.16
CA LEU A 81 5.11 7.97 13.42
C LEU A 81 6.38 7.61 12.66
N GLY A 82 6.63 8.23 11.50
CA GLY A 82 7.82 8.00 10.68
C GLY A 82 9.09 8.68 11.19
N GLY A 83 9.00 9.54 12.20
CA GLY A 83 10.16 10.21 12.81
C GLY A 83 10.76 9.40 13.97
N MET A 84 12.10 9.42 14.11
CA MET A 84 12.76 8.94 15.32
C MET A 84 12.54 9.92 16.47
N THR A 85 11.99 9.46 17.60
CA THR A 85 11.85 10.28 18.81
C THR A 85 12.96 9.98 19.81
N VAL A 86 13.31 10.96 20.66
CA VAL A 86 14.26 10.74 21.77
C VAL A 86 13.77 9.64 22.72
N SER A 87 12.45 9.48 22.84
CA SER A 87 11.85 8.37 23.58
C SER A 87 12.08 6.99 22.97
N ASP A 88 12.30 6.88 21.66
CA ASP A 88 12.62 5.59 21.02
C ASP A 88 14.05 5.15 21.35
N LEU A 89 14.95 6.11 21.55
CA LEU A 89 16.34 5.86 21.97
C LEU A 89 16.44 5.56 23.47
N TYR A 90 15.56 6.15 24.28
CA TYR A 90 15.56 6.01 25.74
C TYR A 90 14.17 5.59 26.26
N PRO A 91 13.71 4.37 25.93
CA PRO A 91 12.37 3.90 26.30
C PRO A 91 12.15 3.78 27.82
N SER A 92 13.23 3.73 28.60
CA SER A 92 13.20 3.77 30.07
C SER A 92 12.76 5.13 30.62
N VAL A 93 12.90 6.22 29.86
CA VAL A 93 12.62 7.58 30.31
C VAL A 93 11.23 8.03 29.83
N LYS A 94 10.20 7.53 30.52
CA LYS A 94 8.78 7.63 30.11
C LYS A 94 8.20 9.05 30.02
N PHE A 95 8.88 10.08 30.53
CA PHE A 95 8.41 11.47 30.48
C PHE A 95 8.88 12.25 29.24
N LEU A 96 9.86 11.73 28.48
CA LEU A 96 10.37 12.37 27.26
C LEU A 96 9.31 12.62 26.18
N PRO A 97 8.35 11.70 25.91
CA PRO A 97 7.27 11.97 24.96
C PRO A 97 6.38 13.15 25.37
N THR A 98 6.28 13.41 26.68
CA THR A 98 5.48 14.51 27.23
C THR A 98 6.21 15.83 27.09
N LEU A 99 7.52 15.87 27.39
CA LEU A 99 8.33 17.10 27.29
C LEU A 99 8.56 17.55 25.84
N THR A 100 8.74 16.61 24.92
CA THR A 100 8.95 16.90 23.49
C THR A 100 7.67 17.35 22.79
N GLY A 101 6.51 17.32 23.47
CA GLY A 101 5.21 17.60 22.89
C GLY A 101 4.70 16.52 21.93
N PHE A 102 5.47 15.45 21.69
CA PHE A 102 5.11 14.33 20.82
C PHE A 102 3.78 13.70 21.23
N ARG A 103 3.63 13.37 22.53
CA ARG A 103 2.41 12.77 23.07
C ARG A 103 1.21 13.72 22.94
N SER A 104 1.41 15.01 23.15
CA SER A 104 0.36 16.03 23.00
C SER A 104 -0.09 16.17 21.55
N LYS A 105 0.86 16.16 20.58
CA LYS A 105 0.58 16.21 19.15
C LYS A 105 -0.20 14.96 18.70
N LEU A 106 0.24 13.77 19.08
CA LEU A 106 -0.47 12.52 18.79
C LEU A 106 -1.87 12.49 19.39
N ASN A 107 -2.03 12.86 20.67
CA ASN A 107 -3.35 12.93 21.31
C ASN A 107 -4.28 13.95 20.65
N ARG A 108 -3.75 15.03 20.08
CA ARG A 108 -4.55 16.01 19.32
C ARG A 108 -5.00 15.43 17.98
N LEU A 109 -4.10 14.79 17.23
CA LEU A 109 -4.42 14.15 15.96
C LEU A 109 -5.40 12.99 16.15
N HIS A 110 -5.19 12.16 17.17
CA HIS A 110 -6.09 11.06 17.51
C HIS A 110 -7.50 11.56 17.84
N ARG A 111 -7.64 12.63 18.62
CA ARG A 111 -8.94 13.25 18.90
C ARG A 111 -9.61 13.81 17.65
N ALA A 112 -8.85 14.43 16.75
CA ALA A 112 -9.40 14.94 15.49
C ALA A 112 -9.91 13.80 14.59
N ALA A 113 -9.14 12.71 14.48
CA ALA A 113 -9.55 11.50 13.77
C ALA A 113 -10.80 10.86 14.38
N ASP A 114 -10.85 10.80 15.72
CA ASP A 114 -11.96 10.22 16.47
C ASP A 114 -13.30 10.94 16.22
N VAL A 115 -13.30 12.27 16.25
CA VAL A 115 -14.48 13.10 15.96
C VAL A 115 -14.98 12.89 14.53
N LEU A 116 -14.07 12.90 13.55
CA LEU A 116 -14.43 12.72 12.14
C LEU A 116 -14.99 11.32 11.87
N LEU A 117 -14.42 10.30 12.51
CA LEU A 117 -14.93 8.93 12.38
C LEU A 117 -16.29 8.75 13.07
N ASP A 118 -16.57 9.45 14.18
CA ASP A 118 -17.91 9.45 14.77
C ASP A 118 -18.97 10.03 13.82
N GLU A 119 -18.64 11.10 13.10
CA GLU A 119 -19.51 11.67 12.08
C GLU A 119 -19.76 10.67 10.95
N ILE A 120 -18.70 10.05 10.42
CA ILE A 120 -18.80 9.01 9.39
C ILE A 120 -19.68 7.85 9.88
N ILE A 121 -19.44 7.31 11.08
CA ILE A 121 -20.24 6.21 11.64
C ILE A 121 -21.72 6.60 11.75
N LYS A 122 -22.03 7.81 12.23
CA LYS A 122 -23.42 8.30 12.32
C LYS A 122 -24.08 8.39 10.94
N GLU A 123 -23.37 8.87 9.93
CA GLU A 123 -23.88 8.92 8.56
C GLU A 123 -24.21 7.53 8.01
N HIS A 124 -23.32 6.57 8.23
CA HIS A 124 -23.54 5.18 7.82
C HIS A 124 -24.75 4.57 8.55
N LEU A 125 -24.88 4.77 9.86
CA LEU A 125 -26.05 4.32 10.63
C LEU A 125 -27.36 4.94 10.11
N ALA A 126 -27.37 6.25 9.82
CA ALA A 126 -28.53 6.95 9.27
C ALA A 126 -28.89 6.41 7.88
N ARG A 127 -27.91 6.15 7.01
CA ARG A 127 -28.11 5.55 5.68
C ARG A 127 -28.74 4.15 5.79
N ARG A 128 -28.24 3.33 6.72
CA ARG A 128 -28.74 1.96 6.96
C ARG A 128 -30.19 1.95 7.44
N ALA A 129 -30.58 2.93 8.26
CA ALA A 129 -31.95 3.08 8.73
C ALA A 129 -32.95 3.36 7.59
N VAL A 130 -32.51 4.04 6.52
CA VAL A 130 -33.36 4.41 5.37
C VAL A 130 -33.37 3.33 4.28
N ALA A 131 -32.21 2.74 3.97
CA ALA A 131 -32.05 1.81 2.83
C ALA A 131 -32.40 0.34 3.15
N GLY A 132 -32.59 -0.03 4.41
CA GLY A 132 -32.76 -1.42 4.85
C GLY A 132 -31.42 -2.18 4.95
N LYS A 133 -31.37 -3.20 5.81
CA LYS A 133 -30.11 -3.91 6.16
C LYS A 133 -29.46 -4.67 4.99
N GLU A 134 -30.22 -5.16 4.02
CA GLU A 134 -29.71 -6.00 2.92
C GLU A 134 -28.99 -5.20 1.81
N GLN A 135 -29.35 -3.94 1.57
CA GLN A 135 -28.65 -3.05 0.62
C GLN A 135 -27.43 -2.34 1.24
N ALA A 136 -27.19 -2.54 2.54
CA ALA A 136 -26.32 -1.69 3.35
C ALA A 136 -24.86 -2.16 3.44
N ALA A 137 -24.55 -3.45 3.40
CA ALA A 137 -23.19 -3.98 3.63
C ALA A 137 -22.28 -3.88 2.37
N VAL A 138 -22.12 -2.67 1.84
CA VAL A 138 -21.32 -2.40 0.63
C VAL A 138 -19.90 -1.98 1.02
N TYR A 139 -19.76 -1.15 2.05
CA TYR A 139 -18.48 -0.54 2.44
C TYR A 139 -17.88 -1.20 3.68
N ILE A 140 -16.58 -1.06 3.89
CA ILE A 140 -15.90 -1.71 5.04
C ILE A 140 -16.51 -1.28 6.37
N VAL A 141 -16.85 0.00 6.53
CA VAL A 141 -17.54 0.49 7.74
C VAL A 141 -18.90 -0.18 7.92
N ASP A 142 -19.68 -0.35 6.84
CA ASP A 142 -20.98 -1.02 6.91
C ASP A 142 -20.85 -2.50 7.32
N VAL A 143 -19.85 -3.21 6.80
CA VAL A 143 -19.57 -4.60 7.18
C VAL A 143 -19.21 -4.70 8.66
N LEU A 144 -18.40 -3.77 9.17
CA LEU A 144 -18.03 -3.73 10.58
C LEU A 144 -19.23 -3.42 11.50
N LEU A 145 -20.10 -2.50 11.09
CA LEU A 145 -21.34 -2.20 11.82
C LEU A 145 -22.32 -3.38 11.81
N ASP A 146 -22.40 -4.12 10.70
CA ASP A 146 -23.24 -5.31 10.61
C ASP A 146 -22.73 -6.44 11.53
N LEU A 147 -21.42 -6.67 11.55
CA LEU A 147 -20.78 -7.61 12.48
C LEU A 147 -20.98 -7.21 13.93
N GLN A 148 -20.94 -5.90 14.25
CA GLN A 148 -21.20 -5.40 15.59
C GLN A 148 -22.63 -5.71 16.06
N GLU A 149 -23.62 -5.63 15.17
CA GLU A 149 -25.03 -5.88 15.51
C GLU A 149 -25.39 -7.37 15.54
N ASN A 150 -24.86 -8.16 14.60
CA ASN A 150 -25.38 -9.50 14.30
C ASN A 150 -24.44 -10.64 14.70
N CYS A 151 -23.16 -10.40 14.98
CA CYS A 151 -22.20 -11.46 15.25
C CYS A 151 -22.01 -11.70 16.76
N THR A 152 -22.70 -12.70 17.30
CA THR A 152 -22.55 -13.15 18.70
C THR A 152 -21.39 -14.12 18.92
N ASP A 153 -20.80 -14.66 17.85
CA ASP A 153 -19.76 -15.70 17.90
C ASP A 153 -18.33 -15.12 18.04
N LEU A 154 -18.21 -13.82 18.30
CA LEU A 154 -16.93 -13.17 18.55
C LEU A 154 -16.51 -13.36 20.01
N GLU A 155 -15.23 -13.69 20.24
CA GLU A 155 -14.64 -13.79 21.58
C GLU A 155 -14.86 -12.51 22.43
N SER A 156 -14.99 -11.36 21.76
CA SER A 156 -15.34 -10.08 22.35
C SER A 156 -16.24 -9.28 21.40
N PRO A 157 -17.29 -8.58 21.88
CA PRO A 157 -18.11 -7.72 21.05
C PRO A 157 -17.29 -6.61 20.36
N LEU A 158 -17.63 -6.30 19.11
CA LEU A 158 -17.03 -5.17 18.40
C LEU A 158 -17.54 -3.84 18.96
N THR A 159 -16.63 -2.94 19.32
CA THR A 159 -16.96 -1.58 19.77
C THR A 159 -16.77 -0.57 18.63
N ASN A 160 -17.38 0.61 18.77
CA ASN A 160 -17.14 1.71 17.82
C ASN A 160 -15.64 2.05 17.77
N ASP A 161 -14.93 1.98 18.90
CA ASP A 161 -13.48 2.18 18.93
C ASP A 161 -12.74 1.15 18.06
N ASN A 162 -13.20 -0.09 17.99
CA ASN A 162 -12.62 -1.09 17.08
C ASN A 162 -12.87 -0.73 15.61
N ILE A 163 -14.07 -0.23 15.27
CA ILE A 163 -14.41 0.20 13.91
C ILE A 163 -13.53 1.39 13.51
N LYS A 164 -13.43 2.39 14.39
CA LYS A 164 -12.59 3.58 14.20
C LYS A 164 -11.11 3.22 14.02
N ALA A 165 -10.61 2.30 14.84
CA ALA A 165 -9.23 1.81 14.74
C ALA A 165 -8.99 1.11 13.40
N VAL A 166 -9.89 0.22 12.96
CA VAL A 166 -9.76 -0.46 11.66
C VAL A 166 -9.80 0.53 10.50
N ALA A 167 -10.71 1.51 10.53
CA ALA A 167 -10.79 2.55 9.50
C ALA A 167 -9.48 3.37 9.41
N THR A 168 -8.89 3.71 10.55
CA THR A 168 -7.60 4.40 10.63
C THR A 168 -6.47 3.55 10.05
N GLU A 169 -6.39 2.27 10.42
CA GLU A 169 -5.35 1.35 9.94
C GLU A 169 -5.45 1.09 8.43
N LEU A 170 -6.67 1.06 7.86
CA LEU A 170 -6.87 0.87 6.42
C LEU A 170 -6.31 2.03 5.60
N ILE A 171 -6.53 3.27 6.04
CA ILE A 171 -5.98 4.45 5.38
C ILE A 171 -4.46 4.51 5.59
N LEU A 172 -3.99 4.29 6.83
CA LEU A 172 -2.57 4.37 7.16
C LEU A 172 -1.73 3.32 6.40
N GLY A 173 -2.18 2.07 6.37
CA GLY A 173 -1.43 0.95 5.79
C GLY A 173 -1.68 0.70 4.30
N GLY A 174 -2.77 1.22 3.73
CA GLY A 174 -3.14 0.91 2.35
C GLY A 174 -2.72 1.96 1.33
N SER A 175 -2.77 3.25 1.69
CA SER A 175 -2.72 4.35 0.73
C SER A 175 -1.34 4.57 0.14
N ALA A 176 -0.36 4.87 0.99
CA ALA A 176 1.00 5.18 0.55
C ALA A 176 1.71 3.95 -0.06
N ASN A 177 1.48 2.78 0.51
CA ASN A 177 2.15 1.53 0.17
C ASN A 177 1.96 1.14 -1.31
N SER A 178 0.70 1.18 -1.79
CA SER A 178 0.37 0.85 -3.18
C SER A 178 0.97 1.88 -4.15
N SER A 179 0.87 3.18 -3.83
CA SER A 179 1.42 4.23 -4.70
C SER A 179 2.95 4.20 -4.76
N ILE A 180 3.62 3.95 -3.64
CA ILE A 180 5.08 3.82 -3.56
C ILE A 180 5.56 2.64 -4.40
N THR A 181 4.87 1.50 -4.31
CA THR A 181 5.21 0.31 -5.11
C THR A 181 5.12 0.60 -6.60
N ILE A 182 4.03 1.24 -7.05
CA ILE A 182 3.87 1.61 -8.47
C ILE A 182 4.92 2.63 -8.89
N GLU A 183 5.21 3.65 -8.06
CA GLU A 183 6.21 4.67 -8.36
C GLU A 183 7.63 4.09 -8.49
N TRP A 184 8.04 3.21 -7.58
CA TRP A 184 9.32 2.49 -7.69
C TRP A 184 9.36 1.58 -8.92
N THR A 185 8.27 0.87 -9.20
CA THR A 185 8.18 0.03 -10.39
C THR A 185 8.37 0.86 -11.66
N MET A 186 7.67 2.00 -11.77
CA MET A 186 7.82 2.92 -12.90
C MET A 186 9.23 3.54 -12.96
N SER A 187 9.85 3.84 -11.83
CA SER A 187 11.22 4.35 -11.78
C SER A 187 12.21 3.36 -12.38
N GLU A 188 12.12 2.09 -11.98
CA GLU A 188 12.96 1.03 -12.52
C GLU A 188 12.68 0.77 -14.01
N LEU A 189 11.42 0.84 -14.44
CA LEU A 189 11.10 0.74 -15.87
C LEU A 189 11.67 1.91 -16.68
N MET A 190 11.60 3.15 -16.17
CA MET A 190 12.19 4.32 -16.84
C MET A 190 13.72 4.24 -16.92
N ARG A 191 14.36 3.65 -15.91
CA ARG A 191 15.80 3.39 -15.88
C ARG A 191 16.22 2.23 -16.78
N ASN A 192 15.29 1.31 -17.10
CA ASN A 192 15.54 0.12 -17.90
C ASN A 192 14.61 0.04 -19.13
N PRO A 193 14.89 0.80 -20.22
CA PRO A 193 14.01 0.89 -21.39
C PRO A 193 13.66 -0.47 -22.03
N ARG A 194 14.60 -1.43 -22.04
CA ARG A 194 14.37 -2.80 -22.53
C ARG A 194 13.25 -3.50 -21.74
N VAL A 195 13.25 -3.33 -20.42
CA VAL A 195 12.24 -3.92 -19.54
C VAL A 195 10.90 -3.19 -19.70
N MET A 196 10.91 -1.86 -19.78
CA MET A 196 9.72 -1.05 -20.08
C MET A 196 9.03 -1.51 -21.36
N GLN A 197 9.78 -1.59 -22.46
CA GLN A 197 9.25 -2.00 -23.76
C GLN A 197 8.57 -3.37 -23.68
N LYS A 198 9.27 -4.37 -23.10
CA LYS A 198 8.74 -5.74 -22.99
C LYS A 198 7.47 -5.81 -22.11
N ALA A 199 7.40 -5.02 -21.04
CA ALA A 199 6.21 -4.95 -20.19
C ALA A 199 5.02 -4.27 -20.91
N GLN A 200 5.26 -3.16 -21.62
CA GLN A 200 4.23 -2.50 -22.42
C GLN A 200 3.72 -3.39 -23.56
N GLU A 201 4.61 -4.11 -24.24
CA GLU A 201 4.26 -5.06 -25.31
C GLU A 201 3.35 -6.19 -24.78
N GLU A 202 3.71 -6.80 -23.64
CA GLU A 202 2.86 -7.82 -23.00
C GLU A 202 1.48 -7.27 -22.68
N VAL A 203 1.41 -6.13 -21.96
CA VAL A 203 0.15 -5.51 -21.57
C VAL A 203 -0.71 -5.22 -22.79
N ARG A 204 -0.17 -4.54 -23.80
CA ARG A 204 -0.93 -4.17 -24.99
C ARG A 204 -1.38 -5.40 -25.79
N GLN A 205 -0.56 -6.45 -25.87
CA GLN A 205 -0.92 -7.69 -26.56
C GLN A 205 -2.06 -8.45 -25.86
N VAL A 206 -1.99 -8.63 -24.55
CA VAL A 206 -3.01 -9.35 -23.76
C VAL A 206 -4.37 -8.64 -23.89
N PHE A 207 -4.40 -7.32 -23.75
CA PHE A 207 -5.65 -6.56 -23.82
C PHE A 207 -6.21 -6.40 -25.24
N ARG A 208 -5.36 -6.36 -26.28
CA ARG A 208 -5.82 -6.50 -27.68
C ARG A 208 -6.53 -7.84 -27.90
N GLY A 209 -6.08 -8.90 -27.23
CA GLY A 209 -6.71 -10.21 -27.21
C GLY A 209 -7.94 -10.35 -26.31
N LYS A 210 -8.40 -9.28 -25.63
CA LYS A 210 -9.43 -9.31 -24.57
C LYS A 210 -9.07 -10.22 -23.38
N GLY A 211 -7.78 -10.44 -23.16
CA GLY A 211 -7.26 -11.17 -22.00
C GLY A 211 -7.42 -10.39 -20.70
N ARG A 212 -7.02 -11.00 -19.59
CA ARG A 212 -7.20 -10.44 -18.24
C ARG A 212 -5.86 -10.12 -17.56
N ILE A 213 -5.89 -9.29 -16.53
CA ILE A 213 -4.71 -8.86 -15.75
C ILE A 213 -3.95 -10.07 -15.17
N GLU A 214 -4.65 -11.15 -14.85
CA GLU A 214 -4.06 -12.38 -14.32
C GLU A 214 -3.11 -13.07 -15.31
N GLU A 215 -3.18 -12.75 -16.60
CA GLU A 215 -2.35 -13.34 -17.66
C GLU A 215 -1.01 -12.59 -17.86
N LEU A 216 -0.80 -11.44 -17.21
CA LEU A 216 0.40 -10.60 -17.35
C LEU A 216 1.61 -11.15 -16.57
N LYS A 217 2.22 -12.23 -17.08
CA LYS A 217 3.31 -12.95 -16.40
C LYS A 217 4.54 -12.07 -16.18
N TYR A 218 5.00 -11.37 -17.21
CA TYR A 218 6.18 -10.54 -17.17
C TYR A 218 5.96 -9.27 -16.34
N THR A 219 4.80 -8.63 -16.45
CA THR A 219 4.43 -7.48 -15.61
C THR A 219 4.36 -7.88 -14.14
N ASN A 220 3.86 -9.07 -13.81
CA ASN A 220 3.91 -9.61 -12.45
C ASN A 220 5.37 -9.82 -11.97
N ALA A 221 6.26 -10.29 -12.85
CA ALA A 221 7.67 -10.47 -12.57
C ALA A 221 8.39 -9.12 -12.32
N VAL A 222 8.04 -8.09 -13.10
CA VAL A 222 8.51 -6.70 -12.92
C VAL A 222 8.10 -6.17 -11.54
N ILE A 223 6.84 -6.36 -11.13
CA ILE A 223 6.38 -5.92 -9.81
C ILE A 223 7.10 -6.68 -8.69
N LYS A 224 7.33 -8.00 -8.84
CA LYS A 224 8.09 -8.78 -7.86
C LYS A 224 9.52 -8.27 -7.71
N GLU A 225 10.19 -7.96 -8.81
CA GLU A 225 11.55 -7.41 -8.79
C GLU A 225 11.58 -6.01 -8.16
N ALA A 226 10.58 -5.17 -8.45
CA ALA A 226 10.45 -3.87 -7.82
C ALA A 226 10.21 -3.98 -6.30
N LEU A 227 9.43 -4.96 -5.83
CA LEU A 227 9.24 -5.22 -4.39
C LEU A 227 10.48 -5.81 -3.72
N ARG A 228 11.31 -6.57 -4.46
CA ARG A 228 12.57 -7.13 -3.96
C ARG A 228 13.58 -6.02 -3.71
N MET A 229 13.74 -5.13 -4.70
CA MET A 229 14.66 -4.00 -4.61
C MET A 229 14.09 -2.86 -3.75
N HIS A 230 12.81 -2.52 -3.86
CA HIS A 230 12.24 -1.39 -3.14
C HIS A 230 11.03 -1.82 -2.30
N PRO A 231 11.24 -2.64 -1.24
CA PRO A 231 10.16 -2.98 -0.34
C PRO A 231 9.71 -1.70 0.37
N ASP A 232 8.44 -1.35 0.18
CA ASP A 232 7.81 -0.17 0.76
C ASP A 232 7.93 -0.13 2.29
N GLY A 233 7.95 -1.29 2.96
CA GLY A 233 8.32 -1.45 4.37
C GLY A 233 9.70 -2.11 4.55
N PRO A 234 10.82 -1.37 4.49
CA PRO A 234 12.17 -1.97 4.41
C PRO A 234 12.58 -2.74 5.67
N LEU A 235 12.03 -2.36 6.82
CA LEU A 235 12.29 -2.97 8.13
C LEU A 235 11.08 -3.76 8.68
N LEU A 236 10.02 -3.89 7.88
CA LEU A 236 8.73 -4.47 8.26
C LEU A 236 8.16 -3.87 9.57
N GLY A 237 7.05 -4.43 10.06
CA GLY A 237 6.51 -4.10 11.37
C GLY A 237 7.36 -4.72 12.50
N PRO A 238 7.81 -3.94 13.51
CA PRO A 238 8.56 -4.47 14.64
C PRO A 238 7.84 -5.62 15.35
N ARG A 239 8.60 -6.64 15.75
CA ARG A 239 8.11 -7.74 16.59
C ARG A 239 8.66 -7.59 18.01
N GLU A 240 8.01 -8.26 18.95
CA GLU A 240 8.49 -8.32 20.33
C GLU A 240 8.44 -9.78 20.78
N SER A 241 9.54 -10.27 21.38
CA SER A 241 9.56 -11.60 21.97
C SER A 241 8.67 -11.64 23.20
N GLN A 242 7.75 -12.59 23.28
CA GLN A 242 6.85 -12.72 24.44
C GLN A 242 7.49 -13.46 25.60
N VAL A 243 8.48 -14.31 25.32
CA VAL A 243 9.18 -15.17 26.25
C VAL A 243 10.67 -15.21 25.88
N ASP A 244 11.50 -15.74 26.77
CA ASP A 244 12.88 -16.06 26.42
C ASP A 244 12.87 -17.18 25.36
N VAL A 245 13.61 -16.98 24.27
CA VAL A 245 13.68 -17.93 23.15
C VAL A 245 15.10 -17.99 22.61
N VAL A 246 15.55 -19.17 22.20
CA VAL A 246 16.85 -19.33 21.53
C VAL A 246 16.63 -19.36 20.02
N VAL A 247 17.32 -18.47 19.29
CA VAL A 247 17.30 -18.38 17.83
C VAL A 247 18.74 -18.50 17.33
N ASP A 248 19.00 -19.52 16.50
CA ASP A 248 20.34 -19.81 15.95
C ASP A 248 21.44 -19.88 17.03
N GLY A 249 21.12 -20.49 18.17
CA GLY A 249 22.04 -20.60 19.32
C GLY A 249 22.14 -19.35 20.21
N TYR A 250 21.53 -18.22 19.84
CA TYR A 250 21.51 -17.00 20.63
C TYR A 250 20.26 -16.89 21.50
N LEU A 251 20.43 -16.56 22.79
CA LEU A 251 19.32 -16.22 23.66
C LEU A 251 18.75 -14.86 23.28
N VAL A 252 17.46 -14.84 22.95
CA VAL A 252 16.63 -13.64 22.75
C VAL A 252 15.69 -13.52 23.95
N PRO A 253 15.97 -12.61 24.89
CA PRO A 253 15.13 -12.44 26.08
C PRO A 253 13.71 -11.97 25.73
N ALA A 254 12.78 -12.23 26.64
CA ALA A 254 11.44 -11.65 26.60
C ALA A 254 11.50 -10.12 26.51
N ARG A 255 10.53 -9.53 25.80
CA ARG A 255 10.42 -8.10 25.48
C ARG A 255 11.51 -7.54 24.58
N THR A 256 12.30 -8.40 23.94
CA THR A 256 13.24 -7.96 22.91
C THR A 256 12.49 -7.52 21.66
N LYS A 257 12.73 -6.28 21.23
CA LYS A 257 12.26 -5.77 19.93
C LYS A 257 13.08 -6.40 18.82
N VAL A 258 12.41 -7.03 17.86
CA VAL A 258 13.02 -7.69 16.70
C VAL A 258 12.59 -6.97 15.43
N ILE A 259 13.56 -6.59 14.61
CA ILE A 259 13.37 -5.92 13.32
C ILE A 259 13.86 -6.87 12.23
N VAL A 260 13.06 -7.06 11.18
CA VAL A 260 13.42 -7.89 10.03
C VAL A 260 13.74 -6.96 8.87
N ASN A 261 15.00 -6.96 8.43
CA ASN A 261 15.46 -6.09 7.37
C ASN A 261 15.16 -6.69 5.99
N ALA A 262 13.92 -6.56 5.53
CA ALA A 262 13.47 -7.05 4.23
C ALA A 262 14.27 -6.42 3.07
N TRP A 263 14.68 -5.16 3.20
CA TRP A 263 15.51 -4.47 2.21
C TRP A 263 16.88 -5.14 2.01
N ALA A 264 17.53 -5.54 3.11
CA ALA A 264 18.81 -6.26 3.04
C ALA A 264 18.63 -7.69 2.53
N ILE A 265 17.61 -8.41 3.02
CA ILE A 265 17.31 -9.77 2.56
C ILE A 265 17.07 -9.81 1.04
N GLY A 266 16.33 -8.82 0.51
CA GLY A 266 16.08 -8.70 -0.92
C GLY A 266 17.33 -8.45 -1.76
N ARG A 267 18.44 -8.00 -1.16
CA ARG A 267 19.72 -7.68 -1.81
C ARG A 267 20.87 -8.62 -1.46
N ASP A 268 20.60 -9.66 -0.68
CA ASP A 268 21.65 -10.56 -0.23
C ASP A 268 22.16 -11.42 -1.40
N PRO A 269 23.44 -11.30 -1.81
CA PRO A 269 24.01 -12.08 -2.91
C PRO A 269 24.11 -13.58 -2.60
N GLN A 270 23.88 -14.01 -1.35
CA GLN A 270 23.76 -15.43 -1.01
C GLN A 270 22.47 -16.06 -1.55
N PHE A 271 21.42 -15.24 -1.74
CA PHE A 271 20.09 -15.70 -2.18
C PHE A 271 19.71 -15.17 -3.56
N TRP A 272 20.33 -14.07 -4.01
CA TRP A 272 19.99 -13.39 -5.24
C TRP A 272 21.22 -13.20 -6.14
N ASP A 273 21.24 -13.93 -7.27
CA ASP A 273 22.27 -13.71 -8.29
C ASP A 273 22.17 -12.29 -8.86
N ASP A 274 23.30 -11.57 -8.89
CA ASP A 274 23.35 -10.18 -9.33
C ASP A 274 22.31 -9.30 -8.61
N ALA A 275 22.35 -9.35 -7.26
CA ALA A 275 21.31 -8.84 -6.38
C ALA A 275 21.00 -7.35 -6.55
N GLU A 276 21.97 -6.55 -7.01
CA GLU A 276 21.79 -5.10 -7.20
C GLU A 276 21.21 -4.74 -8.58
N THR A 277 21.08 -5.71 -9.48
CA THR A 277 20.56 -5.49 -10.83
C THR A 277 19.05 -5.74 -10.88
N PHE A 278 18.31 -4.81 -11.48
CA PHE A 278 16.90 -4.94 -11.78
C PHE A 278 16.68 -5.92 -12.94
N HIS A 279 16.39 -7.19 -12.62
CA HIS A 279 16.29 -8.28 -13.58
C HIS A 279 14.99 -9.08 -13.38
N PRO A 280 13.84 -8.58 -13.88
CA PRO A 280 12.54 -9.24 -13.71
C PRO A 280 12.47 -10.68 -14.21
N GLU A 281 13.24 -11.05 -15.25
CA GLU A 281 13.23 -12.42 -15.77
C GLU A 281 13.57 -13.49 -14.72
N ARG A 282 14.26 -13.14 -13.62
CA ARG A 282 14.49 -14.05 -12.48
C ARG A 282 13.21 -14.59 -11.84
N PHE A 283 12.07 -13.94 -12.07
CA PHE A 283 10.76 -14.33 -11.54
C PHE A 283 9.84 -15.04 -12.55
N LEU A 284 10.25 -15.25 -13.80
CA LEU A 284 9.37 -15.88 -14.82
C LEU A 284 9.17 -17.38 -14.60
N ASP A 285 10.25 -18.10 -14.30
CA ASP A 285 10.25 -19.56 -14.08
C ASP A 285 10.64 -19.91 -12.63
N CYS A 286 10.40 -18.97 -11.71
CA CYS A 286 10.76 -19.09 -10.29
C CYS A 286 9.51 -19.26 -9.42
N SER A 287 9.54 -20.23 -8.51
CA SER A 287 8.45 -20.48 -7.56
C SER A 287 8.39 -19.48 -6.40
N VAL A 288 9.42 -18.67 -6.22
CA VAL A 288 9.53 -17.71 -5.11
C VAL A 288 8.39 -16.71 -5.15
N ASP A 289 7.71 -16.55 -4.02
CA ASP A 289 6.54 -15.69 -3.91
C ASP A 289 6.50 -14.89 -2.61
N TYR A 290 5.84 -13.74 -2.67
CA TYR A 290 5.71 -12.84 -1.52
C TYR A 290 4.60 -13.27 -0.54
N ARG A 291 4.15 -14.53 -0.63
CA ARG A 291 3.10 -15.14 0.21
C ARG A 291 3.59 -15.60 1.58
N GLY A 292 4.84 -15.27 1.93
CA GLY A 292 5.37 -15.44 3.29
C GLY A 292 5.89 -16.84 3.60
N THR A 293 6.08 -17.66 2.56
CA THR A 293 6.71 -18.98 2.62
C THR A 293 8.16 -18.96 2.16
N ASP A 294 8.54 -18.00 1.31
CA ASP A 294 9.90 -17.85 0.80
C ASP A 294 10.63 -16.74 1.57
N PHE A 295 11.45 -17.12 2.55
CA PHE A 295 12.06 -16.15 3.48
C PHE A 295 13.10 -15.23 2.83
N GLN A 296 13.61 -15.58 1.65
CA GLN A 296 14.44 -14.69 0.83
C GLN A 296 13.63 -13.55 0.16
N PHE A 297 12.30 -13.60 0.19
CA PHE A 297 11.41 -12.62 -0.42
C PHE A 297 10.17 -12.31 0.44
N VAL A 298 10.30 -11.39 1.39
CA VAL A 298 9.27 -11.10 2.41
C VAL A 298 8.77 -9.65 2.42
N PRO A 299 8.42 -9.02 1.27
CA PRO A 299 7.98 -7.62 1.24
C PRO A 299 6.68 -7.37 2.05
N PHE A 300 5.83 -8.40 2.23
CA PHE A 300 4.62 -8.33 3.06
C PHE A 300 4.80 -8.97 4.44
N GLY A 301 6.03 -9.29 4.81
CA GLY A 301 6.38 -10.09 5.99
C GLY A 301 5.91 -11.54 5.90
N ALA A 302 5.92 -12.23 7.03
CA ALA A 302 5.52 -13.64 7.12
C ALA A 302 4.83 -13.99 8.46
N GLY A 303 4.21 -15.17 8.48
CA GLY A 303 3.61 -15.78 9.67
C GLY A 303 2.40 -15.03 10.25
N ARG A 304 2.23 -15.10 11.58
CA ARG A 304 1.01 -14.65 12.29
C ARG A 304 0.65 -13.17 12.10
N ARG A 305 1.61 -12.30 11.76
CA ARG A 305 1.38 -10.87 11.50
C ARG A 305 1.78 -10.46 10.08
N MET A 306 1.72 -11.39 9.14
CA MET A 306 1.82 -11.06 7.72
C MET A 306 0.76 -10.02 7.33
N CYS A 307 1.07 -9.15 6.37
CA CYS A 307 0.18 -8.08 5.93
C CYS A 307 -1.22 -8.64 5.54
N PRO A 308 -2.31 -8.22 6.22
CA PRO A 308 -3.66 -8.64 5.85
C PRO A 308 -4.15 -7.96 4.57
N GLY A 309 -3.53 -6.84 4.16
CA GLY A 309 -3.88 -6.06 2.97
C GLY A 309 -3.26 -6.53 1.67
N LEU A 310 -2.51 -7.65 1.66
CA LEU A 310 -1.76 -8.14 0.49
C LEU A 310 -2.64 -8.23 -0.76
N ALA A 311 -3.78 -8.92 -0.68
CA ALA A 311 -4.67 -9.12 -1.83
C ALA A 311 -5.24 -7.77 -2.36
N PHE A 312 -5.64 -6.88 -1.45
CA PHE A 312 -6.17 -5.57 -1.80
C PHE A 312 -5.11 -4.67 -2.45
N GLY A 313 -3.94 -4.55 -1.81
CA GLY A 313 -2.82 -3.73 -2.31
C GLY A 313 -2.31 -4.23 -3.66
N MET A 314 -2.12 -5.54 -3.80
CA MET A 314 -1.66 -6.11 -5.08
C MET A 314 -2.68 -5.96 -6.21
N ALA A 315 -3.98 -5.98 -5.93
CA ALA A 315 -4.99 -5.66 -6.93
C ALA A 315 -4.87 -4.20 -7.41
N THR A 316 -4.65 -3.26 -6.49
CA THR A 316 -4.41 -1.84 -6.79
C THR A 316 -3.13 -1.64 -7.59
N VAL A 317 -2.01 -2.25 -7.16
CA VAL A 317 -0.71 -2.15 -7.84
C VAL A 317 -0.78 -2.69 -9.26
N LYS A 318 -1.34 -3.89 -9.45
CA LYS A 318 -1.43 -4.53 -10.77
C LYS A 318 -2.30 -3.72 -11.71
N LEU A 319 -3.48 -3.29 -11.28
CA LEU A 319 -4.37 -2.49 -12.14
C LEU A 319 -3.75 -1.12 -12.47
N GLY A 320 -3.21 -0.44 -11.45
CA GLY A 320 -2.56 0.85 -11.63
C GLY A 320 -1.41 0.79 -12.63
N LEU A 321 -0.48 -0.14 -12.44
CA LEU A 321 0.65 -0.32 -13.36
C LEU A 321 0.18 -0.72 -14.76
N THR A 322 -0.76 -1.65 -14.87
CA THR A 322 -1.32 -2.09 -16.16
C THR A 322 -1.88 -0.89 -16.94
N ASN A 323 -2.63 -0.01 -16.28
CA ASN A 323 -3.18 1.18 -16.91
C ASN A 323 -2.09 2.14 -17.40
N LEU A 324 -1.04 2.38 -16.59
CA LEU A 324 0.08 3.24 -16.99
C LEU A 324 0.81 2.69 -18.22
N LEU A 325 1.03 1.38 -18.29
CA LEU A 325 1.73 0.72 -19.40
C LEU A 325 0.86 0.60 -20.66
N TYR A 326 -0.45 0.41 -20.48
CA TYR A 326 -1.38 0.28 -21.60
C TYR A 326 -1.61 1.63 -22.30
N HIS A 327 -1.96 2.67 -21.53
CA HIS A 327 -2.47 3.93 -22.08
C HIS A 327 -1.40 4.96 -22.45
N PHE A 328 -0.16 4.80 -21.98
CA PHE A 328 0.87 5.82 -22.17
C PHE A 328 2.20 5.19 -22.58
N ASP A 329 2.91 5.90 -23.44
CA ASP A 329 4.37 5.87 -23.51
C ASP A 329 4.93 6.94 -22.56
N TRP A 330 6.14 6.74 -22.06
CA TRP A 330 6.70 7.58 -21.00
C TRP A 330 8.03 8.17 -21.40
N LYS A 331 8.23 9.45 -21.11
CA LYS A 331 9.50 10.16 -21.32
C LYS A 331 10.00 10.77 -20.01
N LEU A 332 11.31 10.76 -19.84
CA LEU A 332 11.97 11.59 -18.84
C LEU A 332 11.97 13.06 -19.32
N PRO A 333 11.81 14.03 -18.42
CA PRO A 333 11.84 15.45 -18.77
C PRO A 333 13.24 15.89 -19.21
N ASP A 334 13.28 17.00 -19.94
CA ASP A 334 14.52 17.75 -20.26
C ASP A 334 15.60 16.92 -21.00
N GLY A 335 15.21 15.84 -21.69
CA GLY A 335 16.14 14.97 -22.42
C GLY A 335 17.05 14.11 -21.51
N MET A 336 16.71 14.00 -20.22
CA MET A 336 17.43 13.17 -19.25
C MET A 336 17.53 11.71 -19.72
N LYS A 337 18.72 11.13 -19.57
CA LYS A 337 18.97 9.73 -19.90
C LYS A 337 18.49 8.80 -18.78
N PRO A 338 18.13 7.54 -19.08
CA PRO A 338 17.72 6.55 -18.08
C PRO A 338 18.70 6.41 -16.91
N GLU A 339 20.01 6.44 -17.18
CA GLU A 339 21.06 6.24 -16.18
C GLU A 339 21.22 7.45 -15.23
N GLU A 340 20.70 8.62 -15.63
CA GLU A 340 20.73 9.87 -14.87
C GLU A 340 19.53 10.01 -13.92
N LEU A 341 18.52 9.12 -14.04
CA LEU A 341 17.36 9.13 -13.17
C LEU A 341 17.80 8.91 -11.71
N ASP A 342 17.47 9.86 -10.84
CA ASP A 342 17.74 9.74 -9.42
C ASP A 342 16.99 8.54 -8.82
N MET A 343 17.72 7.61 -8.19
CA MET A 343 17.16 6.45 -7.49
C MET A 343 17.39 6.51 -5.98
N THR A 344 17.74 7.69 -5.45
CA THR A 344 18.02 7.88 -4.03
C THR A 344 16.79 7.59 -3.18
N GLU A 345 16.97 6.75 -2.16
CA GLU A 345 15.93 6.37 -1.21
C GLU A 345 15.91 7.32 0.01
N THR A 346 14.71 7.60 0.52
CA THR A 346 14.48 8.22 1.83
C THR A 346 13.91 7.17 2.76
N PHE A 347 14.68 6.82 3.79
CA PHE A 347 14.27 5.86 4.81
C PHE A 347 13.38 6.53 5.86
N GLY A 348 12.25 5.89 6.17
CA GLY A 348 11.32 6.26 7.23
C GLY A 348 10.41 5.09 7.54
N LEU A 349 9.15 5.37 7.92
CA LEU A 349 8.13 4.33 8.05
C LEU A 349 7.95 3.55 6.74
N THR A 350 8.10 4.24 5.61
CA THR A 350 8.11 3.65 4.28
C THR A 350 9.36 4.04 3.49
N LEU A 351 9.78 3.18 2.56
CA LEU A 351 10.88 3.44 1.63
C LEU A 351 10.39 4.24 0.43
N ARG A 352 10.57 5.55 0.46
CA ARG A 352 10.13 6.46 -0.61
C ARG A 352 11.31 6.91 -1.45
N ARG A 353 11.04 7.36 -2.68
CA ARG A 353 12.01 8.15 -3.43
C ARG A 353 12.30 9.45 -2.69
N LYS A 354 13.56 9.87 -2.69
CA LYS A 354 13.95 11.17 -2.15
C LYS A 354 13.36 12.32 -2.98
N ASN A 355 13.45 12.19 -4.30
CA ASN A 355 12.89 13.15 -5.24
C ASN A 355 11.71 12.51 -6.00
N PRO A 356 10.56 13.21 -6.13
CA PRO A 356 9.39 12.67 -6.81
C PRO A 356 9.70 12.22 -8.25
N LEU A 357 9.08 11.13 -8.70
CA LEU A 357 9.19 10.71 -10.10
C LEU A 357 8.35 11.62 -10.99
N CYS A 358 9.02 12.54 -11.70
CA CYS A 358 8.38 13.39 -12.69
C CYS A 358 8.55 12.85 -14.11
N LEU A 359 7.46 12.62 -14.83
CA LEU A 359 7.47 12.06 -16.19
C LEU A 359 6.60 12.89 -17.15
N ILE A 360 6.78 12.68 -18.45
CA ILE A 360 5.90 13.22 -19.49
C ILE A 360 5.15 12.02 -20.10
N PRO A 361 3.81 11.92 -19.90
CA PRO A 361 3.00 10.88 -20.50
C PRO A 361 2.68 11.23 -21.95
N VAL A 362 2.87 10.28 -22.86
CA VAL A 362 2.46 10.39 -24.27
C VAL A 362 1.34 9.39 -24.50
N ALA A 363 0.13 9.88 -24.81
CA ALA A 363 -1.03 9.03 -24.99
C ALA A 363 -0.81 8.00 -26.10
N TYR A 364 -0.99 6.72 -25.76
CA TYR A 364 -0.91 5.61 -26.70
C TYR A 364 -2.27 5.37 -27.33
N ASN A 365 -2.38 5.62 -28.64
CA ASN A 365 -3.55 5.26 -29.43
C ASN A 365 -3.33 3.88 -30.07
N PRO A 366 -4.09 2.85 -29.69
CA PRO A 366 -3.98 1.52 -30.29
C PRO A 366 -4.46 1.46 -31.76
N VAL A 367 -4.92 2.57 -32.31
CA VAL A 367 -5.33 2.75 -33.72
C VAL A 367 -4.22 3.49 -34.47
N ALA A 368 -3.11 2.79 -34.71
CA ALA A 368 -2.11 3.13 -35.71
C ALA A 368 -1.57 1.83 -36.31
#